data_AF-A0A7J6WUH8-F1
#
_entry.id   AF-A0A7J6WUH8-F1
#
_cell.length_a   1.000
_cell.length_b   1.000
_cell.length_c   1.000
_cell.angle_alpha   90.00
_cell.angle_beta   90.00
_cell.angle_gamma   90.00
#
_symmetry.space_group_name_H-M   'P 1'
#
loop_
_entity.id
_entity.type
_entity.pdbx_description
1 polymer ?
#
loop_
_entity_poly.entity_id
_entity_poly.type
_entity_poly.pdbx_seq_one_letter_code
_entity_poly.pdbx_strand_id
1 'polypeptide(L)'
;MSSSSGVLGEDIVFFGNGSALEPQRAVFGCENEETGDLYSQHADGIMGLGRGQLSILDQLVDKGVIGDSFSLCYGGMGVGGGAMVLGGITPPTDMVYSHSNPVRSPYYNIELKELHVAGKPLKLKPEIFNGKHGTVLDSGTTYAYLPEAAFLAFKDAIMKNLNHLKQIRGPDPNYNDICFSGAGSVVAELSKTFPAVDMVFDGGNKLSLAPENYLFRHSKVHGAYCLGIFQNGKDPTTLLGGIVVRNTLVTYDRENEKVGFFKTNCSVLWDNVHIVGANSTKPSSTRNSTIGVSPTMAPTGLPVTDKHPGKFKIGIITFDMLLGMKYSDFVPHMGELRDFIAHELDVNTSQVHLLNYTGTGNETAVSYCIYPKGSAYYISNTTAMNIIDSFTEHRFTLPGTYGKYQLVAWKVEPPLKRSWWKIYLWAVLGGIAALALCIASFGLWYLWRQRQQAMVALGTYKPVAVVVPEQELQEL
;
A
#
# COMPACT_ATOMS: atom_id res chain seq x y z
N MET A 1 8.75 19.86 -3.34
CA MET A 1 7.96 18.85 -2.59
C MET A 1 7.04 19.63 -1.67
N SER A 2 5.80 19.20 -1.58
CA SER A 2 4.81 19.78 -0.68
C SER A 2 4.73 18.93 0.59
N SER A 3 4.48 19.55 1.73
CA SER A 3 4.34 18.86 3.01
C SER A 3 3.32 19.58 3.88
N SER A 4 2.74 18.85 4.83
CA SER A 4 1.93 19.42 5.89
C SER A 4 2.30 18.78 7.23
N SER A 5 2.19 19.54 8.32
CA SER A 5 2.40 19.05 9.68
C SER A 5 1.36 19.65 10.63
N GLY A 6 1.05 18.93 11.71
CA GLY A 6 -0.10 19.27 12.53
C GLY A 6 -0.29 18.37 13.74
N VAL A 7 -1.44 18.51 14.38
CA VAL A 7 -1.87 17.70 15.52
C VAL A 7 -3.12 16.91 15.17
N LEU A 8 -3.33 15.78 15.83
CA LEU A 8 -4.58 15.03 15.65
C LEU A 8 -5.73 15.76 16.35
N GLY A 9 -6.85 15.87 15.65
CA GLY A 9 -8.14 16.33 16.18
C GLY A 9 -9.22 15.27 15.95
N GLU A 10 -10.30 15.36 16.71
CA GLU A 10 -11.51 14.56 16.47
C GLU A 10 -12.71 15.50 16.40
N ASP A 11 -13.47 15.43 15.30
CA ASP A 11 -14.69 16.20 15.14
C ASP A 11 -15.70 15.45 14.25
N ILE A 12 -16.87 16.05 14.04
CA ILE A 12 -17.95 15.54 13.21
C ILE A 12 -17.65 15.81 11.74
N VAL A 13 -17.61 14.74 10.95
CA VAL A 13 -17.56 14.76 9.49
C VAL A 13 -18.96 14.54 8.93
N PHE A 14 -19.34 15.39 7.98
CA PHE A 14 -20.63 15.36 7.30
C PHE A 14 -20.44 15.52 5.78
N PHE A 15 -21.05 14.62 5.00
CA PHE A 15 -20.91 14.57 3.53
C PHE A 15 -22.06 15.27 2.79
N GLY A 16 -22.77 16.18 3.47
CA GLY A 16 -23.87 16.94 2.90
C GLY A 16 -25.21 16.19 2.92
N ASN A 17 -26.31 16.94 2.74
CA ASN A 17 -27.69 16.43 2.84
C ASN A 17 -28.06 15.38 1.78
N GLY A 18 -27.26 15.25 0.71
CA GLY A 18 -27.44 14.22 -0.32
C GLY A 18 -26.86 12.86 0.06
N SER A 19 -26.09 12.80 1.15
CA SER A 19 -25.50 11.56 1.65
C SER A 19 -26.50 10.79 2.52
N ALA A 20 -26.59 9.48 2.32
CA ALA A 20 -27.30 8.59 3.23
C ALA A 20 -26.50 8.27 4.51
N LEU A 21 -25.21 8.62 4.54
CA LEU A 21 -24.35 8.47 5.70
C LEU A 21 -24.62 9.61 6.68
N GLU A 22 -25.20 9.26 7.83
CA GLU A 22 -25.38 10.17 8.97
C GLU A 22 -24.03 10.74 9.45
N PRO A 23 -23.99 11.95 10.04
CA PRO A 23 -22.76 12.55 10.54
C PRO A 23 -21.98 11.60 11.46
N GLN A 24 -20.68 11.46 11.21
CA GLN A 24 -19.81 10.56 11.97
C GLN A 24 -18.71 11.35 12.65
N ARG A 25 -18.30 10.96 13.86
CA ARG A 25 -17.02 11.44 14.41
C ARG A 25 -15.86 10.85 13.63
N ALA A 26 -14.82 11.60 13.35
CA ALA A 26 -13.60 11.07 12.76
C ALA A 26 -12.39 11.78 13.35
N VAL A 27 -11.30 11.03 13.47
CA VAL A 27 -9.98 11.56 13.80
C VAL A 27 -9.33 12.02 12.50
N PHE A 28 -8.78 13.23 12.47
CA PHE A 28 -8.08 13.79 11.31
C PHE A 28 -6.90 14.66 11.77
N GLY A 29 -6.05 15.07 10.84
CA GLY A 29 -4.96 15.99 11.12
C GLY A 29 -5.42 17.44 10.99
N CYS A 30 -5.27 18.23 12.06
CA CYS A 30 -5.38 19.68 11.99
C CYS A 30 -4.02 20.23 11.54
N GLU A 31 -3.97 20.74 10.32
CA GLU A 31 -2.76 21.28 9.70
C GLU A 31 -2.37 22.61 10.38
N ASN A 32 -1.13 22.70 10.88
CA ASN A 32 -0.56 23.90 11.50
C ASN A 32 0.49 24.57 10.61
N GLU A 33 1.05 23.81 9.66
CA GLU A 33 2.07 24.28 8.72
C GLU A 33 1.92 23.52 7.39
N GLU A 34 1.96 24.26 6.28
CA GLU A 34 1.88 23.74 4.92
C GLU A 34 3.01 24.31 4.06
N THR A 35 3.51 23.52 3.10
CA THR A 35 4.52 23.97 2.13
C THR A 35 4.14 23.59 0.70
N GLY A 36 4.70 24.33 -0.26
CA GLY A 36 4.56 24.01 -1.69
C GLY A 36 3.13 24.16 -2.19
N ASP A 37 2.69 23.19 -3.00
CA ASP A 37 1.39 23.23 -3.66
C ASP A 37 0.22 23.15 -2.67
N LEU A 38 0.45 22.55 -1.48
CA LEU A 38 -0.59 22.45 -0.43
C LEU A 38 -0.96 23.80 0.19
N TYR A 39 -0.04 24.77 0.18
CA TYR A 39 -0.32 26.12 0.68
C TYR A 39 -1.06 26.98 -0.35
N SER A 40 -0.89 26.69 -1.64
CA SER A 40 -1.41 27.53 -2.74
C SER A 40 -2.74 27.05 -3.33
N GLN A 41 -3.20 25.86 -2.94
CA GLN A 41 -4.49 25.32 -3.35
C GLN A 41 -5.65 26.09 -2.70
N HIS A 42 -6.83 26.02 -3.32
CA HIS A 42 -8.06 26.61 -2.78
C HIS A 42 -8.74 25.75 -1.72
N ALA A 43 -8.34 24.50 -1.56
CA ALA A 43 -8.92 23.57 -0.59
C ALA A 43 -8.30 23.78 0.78
N ASP A 44 -9.12 23.71 1.83
CA ASP A 44 -8.69 23.86 3.24
C ASP A 44 -8.03 22.59 3.83
N GLY A 45 -7.68 21.60 2.99
CA GLY A 45 -7.04 20.36 3.42
C GLY A 45 -7.23 19.18 2.46
N ILE A 46 -6.77 18.00 2.88
CA ILE A 46 -6.78 16.76 2.09
C ILE A 46 -7.65 15.68 2.75
N MET A 47 -8.60 15.13 2.00
CA MET A 47 -9.30 13.90 2.39
C MET A 47 -8.57 12.67 1.85
N GLY A 48 -7.76 12.02 2.70
CA GLY A 48 -7.03 10.80 2.33
C GLY A 48 -7.93 9.57 2.25
N LEU A 49 -7.98 8.92 1.08
CA LEU A 49 -8.72 7.67 0.85
C LEU A 49 -7.82 6.43 0.78
N GLY A 50 -6.50 6.59 0.97
CA GLY A 50 -5.51 5.52 0.93
C GLY A 50 -5.70 4.48 2.04
N ARG A 51 -4.99 3.35 1.95
CA ARG A 51 -5.07 2.26 2.94
C ARG A 51 -4.27 2.65 4.18
N GLY A 52 -4.94 3.02 5.26
CA GLY A 52 -4.30 3.43 6.52
C GLY A 52 -5.32 3.72 7.60
N GLN A 53 -5.06 3.27 8.83
CA GLN A 53 -6.04 3.25 9.93
C GLN A 53 -6.70 4.61 10.26
N LEU A 54 -6.04 5.72 9.94
CA LEU A 54 -6.58 7.08 10.13
C LEU A 54 -7.26 7.65 8.88
N SER A 55 -7.30 6.90 7.77
CA SER A 55 -8.08 7.28 6.59
C SER A 55 -9.55 7.34 6.96
N ILE A 56 -10.28 8.25 6.31
CA ILE A 56 -11.72 8.38 6.56
C ILE A 56 -12.46 7.08 6.17
N LEU A 57 -11.96 6.34 5.17
CA LEU A 57 -12.53 5.06 4.77
C LEU A 57 -12.37 4.01 5.87
N ASP A 58 -11.17 3.80 6.40
CA ASP A 58 -10.93 2.81 7.45
C ASP A 58 -11.75 3.11 8.71
N GLN A 59 -11.83 4.37 9.12
CA GLN A 59 -12.63 4.77 10.28
C GLN A 59 -14.13 4.52 10.10
N LEU A 60 -14.67 4.72 8.89
CA LEU A 60 -16.08 4.47 8.59
C LEU A 60 -16.39 2.97 8.45
N VAL A 61 -15.47 2.19 7.87
CA VAL A 61 -15.58 0.73 7.76
C VAL A 61 -15.49 0.07 9.14
N ASP A 62 -14.56 0.50 10.00
CA ASP A 62 -14.39 -0.03 11.35
C ASP A 62 -15.63 0.23 12.24
N LYS A 63 -16.37 1.31 11.95
CA LYS A 63 -17.66 1.62 12.58
C LYS A 63 -18.83 0.81 12.01
N GLY A 64 -18.62 0.10 10.91
CA GLY A 64 -19.66 -0.66 10.22
C GLY A 64 -20.74 0.20 9.57
N VAL A 65 -20.47 1.48 9.30
CA VAL A 65 -21.44 2.41 8.70
C VAL A 65 -21.40 2.45 7.18
N ILE A 66 -20.34 1.90 6.58
CA ILE A 66 -20.20 1.66 5.13
C ILE A 66 -19.55 0.30 4.88
N GLY A 67 -19.74 -0.26 3.68
CA GLY A 67 -18.95 -1.42 3.22
C GLY A 67 -17.49 -1.04 2.91
N ASP A 68 -16.60 -2.04 2.86
CA ASP A 68 -15.17 -1.82 2.59
C ASP A 68 -14.87 -1.62 1.10
N SER A 69 -15.44 -0.56 0.55
CA SER A 69 -15.24 -0.11 -0.81
C SER A 69 -15.62 1.36 -0.97
N PHE A 70 -15.20 1.96 -2.07
CA PHE A 70 -15.67 3.28 -2.49
C PHE A 70 -15.54 3.43 -4.00
N SER A 71 -16.16 4.46 -4.56
CA SER A 71 -16.05 4.76 -5.98
C SER A 71 -15.84 6.25 -6.25
N LEU A 72 -15.07 6.55 -7.29
CA LEU A 72 -14.82 7.91 -7.80
C LEU A 72 -15.21 7.97 -9.28
N CYS A 73 -15.85 9.06 -9.70
CA CYS A 73 -16.23 9.28 -11.09
C CYS A 73 -15.98 10.74 -11.46
N TYR A 74 -14.92 11.00 -12.22
CA TYR A 74 -14.53 12.35 -12.61
C TYR A 74 -15.28 12.79 -13.87
N GLY A 75 -15.72 14.05 -13.90
CA GLY A 75 -16.30 14.67 -15.10
C GLY A 75 -15.38 14.58 -16.32
N GLY A 76 -15.99 14.59 -17.49
CA GLY A 76 -15.31 14.58 -18.79
C GLY A 76 -14.45 15.82 -19.07
N MET A 77 -13.76 15.84 -20.20
CA MET A 77 -12.96 17.01 -20.58
C MET A 77 -13.83 18.25 -20.78
N GLY A 78 -13.59 19.28 -19.96
CA GLY A 78 -14.36 20.52 -19.98
C GLY A 78 -15.71 20.44 -19.26
N VAL A 79 -15.99 19.29 -18.63
CA VAL A 79 -17.16 19.08 -17.79
C VAL A 79 -16.66 18.95 -16.35
N GLY A 80 -16.88 19.98 -15.54
CA GLY A 80 -16.50 19.94 -14.12
C GLY A 80 -17.35 18.95 -13.32
N GLY A 81 -17.00 18.80 -12.04
CA GLY A 81 -17.73 17.96 -11.10
C GLY A 81 -17.43 16.47 -11.25
N GLY A 82 -18.37 15.65 -10.79
CA GLY A 82 -18.22 14.22 -10.67
C GLY A 82 -19.06 13.66 -9.52
N ALA A 83 -18.76 12.44 -9.11
CA ALA A 83 -19.41 11.78 -7.99
C ALA A 83 -18.41 10.95 -7.18
N MET A 84 -18.66 10.87 -5.89
CA MET A 84 -17.98 9.96 -4.96
C MET A 84 -19.05 9.15 -4.24
N VAL A 85 -18.82 7.85 -4.13
CA VAL A 85 -19.67 6.94 -3.35
C VAL A 85 -18.81 6.30 -2.28
N LEU A 86 -19.20 6.44 -1.01
CA LEU A 86 -18.59 5.73 0.11
C LEU A 86 -19.40 4.47 0.39
N GLY A 87 -18.74 3.31 0.43
CA GLY A 87 -19.39 2.00 0.53
C GLY A 87 -19.54 1.27 -0.80
N GLY A 88 -20.32 0.19 -0.76
CA GLY A 88 -20.56 -0.71 -1.88
C GLY A 88 -21.55 -0.17 -2.90
N ILE A 89 -21.33 -0.49 -4.17
CA ILE A 89 -22.31 -0.33 -5.25
C ILE A 89 -22.58 -1.68 -5.88
N THR A 90 -23.76 -1.86 -6.46
CA THR A 90 -24.00 -3.00 -7.36
C THR A 90 -23.14 -2.78 -8.60
N PRO A 91 -22.17 -3.67 -8.90
CA PRO A 91 -21.29 -3.43 -10.03
C PRO A 91 -22.05 -3.51 -11.35
N PRO A 92 -21.86 -2.55 -12.27
CA PRO A 92 -22.36 -2.67 -13.64
C PRO A 92 -21.83 -3.94 -14.33
N THR A 93 -22.64 -4.57 -15.17
CA THR A 93 -22.31 -5.84 -15.84
C THR A 93 -21.02 -5.75 -16.67
N ASP A 94 -20.77 -4.61 -17.31
CA ASP A 94 -19.60 -4.39 -18.18
C ASP A 94 -18.39 -3.79 -17.44
N MET A 95 -18.39 -3.80 -16.10
CA MET A 95 -17.26 -3.33 -15.31
C MET A 95 -16.05 -4.26 -15.49
N VAL A 96 -14.91 -3.68 -15.85
CA VAL A 96 -13.64 -4.42 -15.99
C VAL A 96 -12.81 -4.30 -14.73
N TYR A 97 -12.16 -5.39 -14.31
CA TYR A 97 -11.41 -5.42 -13.05
C TYR A 97 -9.92 -5.68 -13.27
N SER A 98 -9.11 -5.14 -12.35
CA SER A 98 -7.72 -5.53 -12.14
C SER A 98 -7.46 -5.75 -10.64
N HIS A 99 -6.57 -6.68 -10.32
CA HIS A 99 -6.16 -6.94 -8.96
C HIS A 99 -5.41 -5.73 -8.34
N SER A 100 -5.65 -5.47 -7.06
CA SER A 100 -5.04 -4.40 -6.27
C SER A 100 -4.40 -4.95 -5.01
N ASN A 101 -3.08 -4.83 -4.90
CA ASN A 101 -2.29 -5.52 -3.88
C ASN A 101 -2.06 -4.63 -2.63
N PRO A 102 -2.79 -4.83 -1.51
CA PRO A 102 -2.59 -4.05 -0.27
C PRO A 102 -1.17 -4.08 0.27
N VAL A 103 -0.46 -5.19 0.06
CA VAL A 103 0.86 -5.42 0.67
C VAL A 103 1.94 -4.61 -0.05
N ARG A 104 1.69 -4.22 -1.30
CA ARG A 104 2.66 -3.49 -2.12
C ARG A 104 2.89 -2.07 -1.60
N SER A 105 1.82 -1.36 -1.25
CA SER A 105 1.89 0.03 -0.80
C SER A 105 0.54 0.46 -0.19
N PRO A 106 0.49 1.55 0.59
CA PRO A 106 -0.78 2.12 1.04
C PRO A 106 -1.63 2.71 -0.11
N TYR A 107 -1.07 2.85 -1.32
CA TYR A 107 -1.77 3.34 -2.50
C TYR A 107 -2.55 2.23 -3.20
N TYR A 108 -3.58 2.62 -3.96
CA TYR A 108 -4.31 1.70 -4.82
C TYR A 108 -3.52 1.48 -6.11
N ASN A 109 -2.92 0.29 -6.22
CA ASN A 109 -2.27 -0.14 -7.45
C ASN A 109 -3.19 -1.06 -8.27
N ILE A 110 -2.92 -1.13 -9.57
CA ILE A 110 -3.50 -2.08 -10.53
C ILE A 110 -2.39 -2.84 -11.25
N GLU A 111 -2.72 -4.01 -11.80
CA GLU A 111 -1.78 -4.88 -12.51
C GLU A 111 -1.84 -4.61 -14.04
N LEU A 112 -1.37 -3.44 -14.45
CA LEU A 112 -1.22 -3.10 -15.88
C LEU A 112 -0.12 -3.95 -16.52
N LYS A 113 -0.43 -4.60 -17.64
CA LYS A 113 0.52 -5.45 -18.40
C LYS A 113 0.93 -4.83 -19.72
N GLU A 114 -0.03 -4.27 -20.46
CA GLU A 114 0.23 -3.73 -21.79
C GLU A 114 -0.52 -2.41 -22.03
N LEU A 115 0.07 -1.57 -22.87
CA LEU A 115 -0.61 -0.44 -23.49
C LEU A 115 -0.72 -0.71 -24.98
N HIS A 116 -1.90 -0.53 -25.55
CA HIS A 116 -2.11 -0.61 -26.99
C HIS A 116 -2.42 0.78 -27.54
N VAL A 117 -1.84 1.12 -28.69
CA VAL A 117 -2.13 2.35 -29.41
C VAL A 117 -2.58 1.98 -30.82
N ALA A 118 -3.75 2.48 -31.23
CA ALA A 118 -4.40 2.10 -32.50
C ALA A 118 -4.53 0.57 -32.66
N GLY A 119 -4.90 -0.11 -31.57
CA GLY A 119 -5.07 -1.57 -31.51
C GLY A 119 -3.78 -2.39 -31.44
N LYS A 120 -2.59 -1.77 -31.53
CA LYS A 120 -1.30 -2.48 -31.51
C LYS A 120 -0.61 -2.36 -30.16
N PRO A 121 -0.14 -3.46 -29.54
CA PRO A 121 0.61 -3.39 -28.29
C PRO A 121 1.93 -2.65 -28.48
N LEU A 122 2.31 -1.83 -27.50
CA LEU A 122 3.65 -1.27 -27.42
C LEU A 122 4.67 -2.40 -27.24
N LYS A 123 5.82 -2.31 -27.93
CA LYS A 123 6.89 -3.32 -27.87
C LYS A 123 7.70 -3.20 -26.58
N LEU A 124 7.06 -3.48 -25.45
CA LEU A 124 7.61 -3.39 -24.10
C LEU A 124 7.38 -4.71 -23.38
N LYS A 125 8.23 -5.00 -22.39
CA LYS A 125 7.97 -6.12 -21.49
C LYS A 125 7.04 -5.65 -20.35
N PRO A 126 6.08 -6.47 -19.89
CA PRO A 126 5.09 -6.06 -18.89
C PRO A 126 5.68 -5.57 -17.57
N GLU A 127 6.91 -5.98 -17.20
CA GLU A 127 7.56 -5.58 -15.95
C GLU A 127 7.82 -4.07 -15.87
N ILE A 128 7.81 -3.36 -17.01
CA ILE A 128 8.01 -1.91 -17.04
C ILE A 128 6.92 -1.17 -16.24
N PHE A 129 5.70 -1.69 -16.20
CA PHE A 129 4.58 -1.10 -15.45
C PHE A 129 4.51 -1.56 -13.99
N ASN A 130 5.43 -2.43 -13.59
CA ASN A 130 5.41 -3.11 -12.29
C ASN A 130 6.49 -2.61 -11.30
N GLY A 131 7.25 -1.56 -11.65
CA GLY A 131 8.35 -1.03 -10.85
C GLY A 131 7.91 -0.31 -9.58
N LYS A 132 8.68 -0.43 -8.48
CA LYS A 132 8.43 0.21 -7.16
C LYS A 132 6.98 -0.03 -6.67
N HIS A 133 6.08 0.94 -6.82
CA HIS A 133 4.67 0.83 -6.41
C HIS A 133 3.74 0.29 -7.52
N GLY A 134 4.29 -0.12 -8.66
CA GLY A 134 3.54 -0.65 -9.79
C GLY A 134 2.84 0.46 -10.57
N THR A 135 1.59 0.20 -10.97
CA THR A 135 0.71 1.21 -11.58
C THR A 135 -0.27 1.71 -10.54
N VAL A 136 -0.08 2.94 -10.06
CA VAL A 136 -0.85 3.55 -8.98
C VAL A 136 -1.91 4.49 -9.56
N LEU A 137 -3.13 4.38 -9.05
CA LEU A 137 -4.20 5.35 -9.28
C LEU A 137 -4.05 6.48 -8.26
N ASP A 138 -3.81 7.70 -8.75
CA ASP A 138 -3.52 8.85 -7.91
C ASP A 138 -4.51 9.99 -8.18
N SER A 139 -5.48 10.15 -7.28
CA SER A 139 -6.46 11.23 -7.34
C SER A 139 -5.87 12.62 -7.08
N GLY A 140 -4.68 12.71 -6.46
CA GLY A 140 -3.99 13.96 -6.20
C GLY A 140 -3.23 14.51 -7.41
N THR A 141 -3.08 13.71 -8.46
CA THR A 141 -2.35 14.09 -9.67
C THR A 141 -3.33 14.29 -10.83
N THR A 142 -3.16 15.39 -11.57
CA THR A 142 -4.01 15.68 -12.75
C THR A 142 -3.68 14.77 -13.95
N TYR A 143 -2.40 14.61 -14.25
CA TYR A 143 -1.88 13.92 -15.44
C TYR A 143 -1.40 12.50 -15.16
N ALA A 144 -1.07 11.74 -16.20
CA ALA A 144 -0.40 10.46 -16.03
C ALA A 144 1.12 10.58 -16.22
N TYR A 145 1.88 9.74 -15.51
CA TYR A 145 3.32 9.68 -15.60
C TYR A 145 3.76 8.23 -15.80
N LEU A 146 4.41 7.96 -16.93
CA LEU A 146 4.93 6.64 -17.28
C LEU A 146 6.45 6.58 -17.05
N PRO A 147 7.00 5.41 -16.72
CA PRO A 147 8.44 5.18 -16.79
C PRO A 147 8.99 5.54 -18.17
N GLU A 148 10.23 6.05 -18.23
CA GLU A 148 10.83 6.64 -19.43
C GLU A 148 10.63 5.81 -20.70
N ALA A 149 10.99 4.52 -20.68
CA ALA A 149 10.85 3.64 -21.85
C ALA A 149 9.40 3.49 -22.31
N ALA A 150 8.45 3.44 -21.35
CA ALA A 150 7.03 3.35 -21.65
C ALA A 150 6.48 4.67 -22.22
N PHE A 151 6.88 5.82 -21.65
CA PHE A 151 6.52 7.13 -22.18
C PHE A 151 7.02 7.34 -23.62
N LEU A 152 8.28 7.02 -23.89
CA LEU A 152 8.86 7.17 -25.24
C LEU A 152 8.12 6.30 -26.27
N ALA A 153 7.89 5.02 -25.95
CA ALA A 153 7.14 4.12 -26.82
C ALA A 153 5.69 4.59 -27.04
N PHE A 154 5.02 5.08 -25.99
CA PHE A 154 3.66 5.62 -26.08
C PHE A 154 3.62 6.86 -26.98
N LYS A 155 4.49 7.84 -26.70
CA LYS A 155 4.61 9.07 -27.49
C LYS A 155 4.85 8.75 -28.97
N ASP A 156 5.83 7.91 -29.28
CA ASP A 156 6.16 7.59 -30.67
C ASP A 156 5.00 6.87 -31.39
N ALA A 157 4.29 5.98 -30.68
CA ALA A 157 3.12 5.31 -31.20
C ALA A 157 1.95 6.28 -31.45
N ILE A 158 1.70 7.24 -30.57
CA ILE A 158 0.69 8.29 -30.81
C ILE A 158 1.09 9.10 -32.03
N MET A 159 2.30 9.68 -32.04
CA MET A 159 2.81 10.55 -33.11
C MET A 159 2.70 9.89 -34.49
N LYS A 160 3.00 8.59 -34.59
CA LYS A 160 2.91 7.82 -35.83
C LYS A 160 1.48 7.69 -36.36
N ASN A 161 0.48 7.79 -35.51
CA ASN A 161 -0.94 7.69 -35.88
C ASN A 161 -1.63 9.06 -36.03
N LEU A 162 -0.91 10.17 -35.84
CA LEU A 162 -1.45 11.50 -36.09
C LEU A 162 -1.27 11.87 -37.56
N ASN A 163 -2.37 12.00 -38.27
CA ASN A 163 -2.38 12.52 -39.63
C ASN A 163 -2.91 13.96 -39.63
N HIS A 164 -2.27 14.85 -40.39
CA HIS A 164 -2.75 16.22 -40.66
C HIS A 164 -2.78 17.21 -39.47
N LEU A 165 -2.19 16.85 -38.32
CA LEU A 165 -2.05 17.77 -37.19
C LEU A 165 -0.71 18.52 -37.23
N LYS A 166 -0.73 19.80 -36.84
CA LYS A 166 0.49 20.61 -36.71
C LYS A 166 0.95 20.61 -35.26
N GLN A 167 2.19 20.18 -35.02
CA GLN A 167 2.79 20.31 -33.68
C GLN A 167 3.01 21.79 -33.34
N ILE A 168 2.61 22.19 -32.13
CA ILE A 168 2.75 23.56 -31.61
C ILE A 168 3.38 23.53 -30.21
N ARG A 169 3.82 24.69 -29.73
CA ARG A 169 4.31 24.85 -28.34
C ARG A 169 3.18 24.68 -27.35
N GLY A 170 3.52 24.30 -26.12
CA GLY A 170 2.59 24.26 -25.00
C GLY A 170 2.06 25.62 -24.56
N PRO A 171 0.97 25.65 -23.77
CA PRO A 171 0.39 26.88 -23.25
C PRO A 171 1.33 27.59 -22.26
N ASP A 172 2.11 26.85 -21.48
CA ASP A 172 3.12 27.39 -20.58
C ASP A 172 4.52 27.09 -21.14
N PRO A 173 5.33 28.11 -21.49
CA PRO A 173 6.65 27.91 -22.08
C PRO A 173 7.68 27.30 -21.11
N ASN A 174 7.38 27.23 -19.81
CA ASN A 174 8.26 26.60 -18.81
C ASN A 174 8.21 25.06 -18.88
N TYR A 175 7.17 24.50 -19.51
CA TYR A 175 6.99 23.06 -19.67
C TYR A 175 7.15 22.65 -21.13
N ASN A 176 7.74 21.47 -21.34
CA ASN A 176 7.94 20.92 -22.68
C ASN A 176 6.76 20.04 -23.11
N ASP A 177 5.57 20.65 -23.15
CA ASP A 177 4.34 19.94 -23.52
C ASP A 177 4.34 19.57 -25.01
N ILE A 178 3.82 18.39 -25.31
CA ILE A 178 3.64 17.92 -26.69
C ILE A 178 2.21 18.25 -27.12
N CYS A 179 2.08 19.29 -27.95
CA CYS A 179 0.78 19.83 -28.35
C CYS A 179 0.57 19.86 -29.86
N PHE A 180 -0.69 19.82 -30.27
CA PHE A 180 -1.12 19.76 -31.66
C PHE A 180 -2.28 20.71 -31.92
N SER A 181 -2.23 21.49 -33.00
CA SER A 181 -3.35 22.27 -33.50
C SER A 181 -4.02 21.62 -34.71
N GLY A 182 -5.29 21.96 -34.92
CA GLY A 182 -6.08 21.49 -36.06
C GLY A 182 -7.00 20.30 -35.77
N ALA A 183 -7.16 19.91 -34.49
CA ALA A 183 -8.00 18.78 -34.12
C ALA A 183 -9.50 19.10 -34.00
N GLY A 184 -9.88 20.38 -33.97
CA GLY A 184 -11.25 20.84 -33.73
C GLY A 184 -11.61 20.98 -32.25
N SER A 185 -12.65 21.72 -31.90
CA SER A 185 -12.99 22.02 -30.50
C SER A 185 -13.95 21.02 -29.85
N VAL A 186 -14.61 20.18 -30.65
CA VAL A 186 -15.62 19.21 -30.21
C VAL A 186 -14.95 17.94 -29.69
N VAL A 187 -15.07 17.68 -28.38
CA VAL A 187 -14.38 16.55 -27.71
C VAL A 187 -14.77 15.19 -28.31
N ALA A 188 -16.06 14.99 -28.60
CA ALA A 188 -16.58 13.73 -29.12
C ALA A 188 -15.99 13.37 -30.50
N GLU A 189 -15.49 14.35 -31.25
CA GLU A 189 -14.90 14.15 -32.58
C GLU A 189 -13.40 13.86 -32.55
N LEU A 190 -12.74 14.01 -31.40
CA LEU A 190 -11.30 13.78 -31.28
C LEU A 190 -10.89 12.36 -31.65
N SER A 191 -11.80 11.39 -31.51
CA SER A 191 -11.60 9.99 -31.92
C SER A 191 -11.40 9.81 -33.42
N LYS A 192 -11.81 10.79 -34.25
CA LYS A 192 -11.55 10.80 -35.70
C LYS A 192 -10.09 11.15 -36.02
N THR A 193 -9.40 11.81 -35.10
CA THR A 193 -8.08 12.41 -35.32
C THR A 193 -6.99 11.77 -34.49
N PHE A 194 -7.31 11.38 -33.25
CA PHE A 194 -6.39 10.74 -32.32
C PHE A 194 -6.74 9.26 -32.14
N PRO A 195 -5.73 8.38 -32.02
CA PRO A 195 -5.95 6.94 -31.97
C PRO A 195 -6.63 6.49 -30.67
N ALA A 196 -7.34 5.37 -30.71
CA ALA A 196 -7.74 4.69 -29.48
C ALA A 196 -6.50 4.20 -28.71
N VAL A 197 -6.55 4.32 -27.39
CA VAL A 197 -5.54 3.77 -26.47
C VAL A 197 -6.24 2.75 -25.59
N ASP A 198 -5.61 1.60 -25.36
CA ASP A 198 -6.16 0.61 -24.44
C ASP A 198 -5.15 0.24 -23.36
N MET A 199 -5.62 0.15 -22.12
CA MET A 199 -4.89 -0.45 -21.01
C MET A 199 -5.31 -1.90 -20.87
N VAL A 200 -4.35 -2.83 -20.86
CA VAL A 200 -4.61 -4.26 -20.71
C VAL A 200 -4.08 -4.71 -19.35
N PHE A 201 -4.98 -5.25 -18.54
CA PHE A 201 -4.71 -5.69 -17.18
C PHE A 201 -4.32 -7.17 -17.11
N ASP A 202 -4.01 -7.64 -15.92
CA ASP A 202 -3.91 -9.05 -15.60
C ASP A 202 -5.20 -9.80 -16.01
N GLY A 203 -5.04 -10.99 -16.58
CA GLY A 203 -6.17 -11.77 -17.13
C GLY A 203 -6.65 -11.31 -18.51
N GLY A 204 -6.06 -10.26 -19.10
CA GLY A 204 -6.35 -9.82 -20.48
C GLY A 204 -7.55 -8.89 -20.61
N ASN A 205 -8.16 -8.48 -19.49
CA ASN A 205 -9.21 -7.46 -19.47
C ASN A 205 -8.68 -6.13 -20.00
N LYS A 206 -9.54 -5.37 -20.68
CA LYS A 206 -9.15 -4.15 -21.37
C LYS A 206 -10.00 -2.96 -20.93
N LEU A 207 -9.35 -1.86 -20.56
CA LEU A 207 -9.97 -0.53 -20.42
C LEU A 207 -9.58 0.33 -21.61
N SER A 208 -10.54 0.65 -22.46
CA SER A 208 -10.35 1.57 -23.58
C SER A 208 -10.40 3.03 -23.10
N LEU A 209 -9.43 3.83 -23.55
CA LEU A 209 -9.27 5.24 -23.25
C LEU A 209 -9.61 6.06 -24.50
N ALA A 210 -10.57 6.96 -24.35
CA ALA A 210 -10.88 7.96 -25.37
C ALA A 210 -9.79 9.04 -25.38
N PRO A 211 -9.66 9.85 -26.45
CA PRO A 211 -8.68 10.95 -26.50
C PRO A 211 -8.76 11.90 -25.31
N GLU A 212 -9.93 12.11 -24.73
CA GLU A 212 -10.06 12.94 -23.52
C GLU A 212 -9.36 12.38 -22.27
N ASN A 213 -9.04 11.08 -22.28
CA ASN A 213 -8.38 10.38 -21.18
C ASN A 213 -6.84 10.48 -21.22
N TYR A 214 -6.27 10.97 -22.31
CA TYR A 214 -4.82 11.16 -22.44
C TYR A 214 -4.44 12.51 -23.07
N LEU A 215 -5.43 13.38 -23.35
CA LEU A 215 -5.23 14.74 -23.84
C LEU A 215 -5.79 15.79 -22.87
N PHE A 216 -5.20 16.98 -22.86
CA PHE A 216 -5.77 18.18 -22.26
C PHE A 216 -5.84 19.32 -23.29
N ARG A 217 -6.75 20.28 -23.06
CA ARG A 217 -6.96 21.40 -23.97
C ARG A 217 -5.83 22.41 -23.86
N HIS A 218 -5.38 22.94 -24.99
CA HIS A 218 -4.45 24.06 -25.02
C HIS A 218 -5.19 25.36 -24.65
N SER A 219 -4.86 25.97 -23.51
CA SER A 219 -5.61 27.13 -22.99
C SER A 219 -5.53 28.38 -23.87
N LYS A 220 -4.51 28.51 -24.72
CA LYS A 220 -4.28 29.69 -25.58
C LYS A 220 -4.62 29.53 -27.06
N VAL A 221 -4.87 28.29 -27.54
CA VAL A 221 -5.06 28.02 -28.97
C VAL A 221 -6.30 27.15 -29.14
N HIS A 222 -7.34 27.74 -29.70
CA HIS A 222 -8.61 27.08 -29.89
C HIS A 222 -8.47 25.84 -30.81
N GLY A 223 -9.07 24.72 -30.41
CA GLY A 223 -8.99 23.46 -31.16
C GLY A 223 -7.61 22.80 -31.15
N ALA A 224 -6.74 23.18 -30.21
CA ALA A 224 -5.48 22.51 -29.96
C ALA A 224 -5.49 21.73 -28.64
N TYR A 225 -4.74 20.64 -28.60
CA TYR A 225 -4.65 19.71 -27.46
C TYR A 225 -3.23 19.25 -27.25
N CYS A 226 -2.92 18.85 -26.03
CA CYS A 226 -1.62 18.40 -25.59
C CYS A 226 -1.72 17.00 -24.98
N LEU A 227 -0.66 16.20 -25.09
CA LEU A 227 -0.55 14.94 -24.35
C LEU A 227 -0.55 15.23 -22.85
N GLY A 228 -1.48 14.63 -22.11
CA GLY A 228 -1.53 14.65 -20.65
C GLY A 228 -0.91 13.40 -20.03
N ILE A 229 0.03 12.78 -20.74
CA ILE A 229 0.88 11.70 -20.26
C ILE A 229 2.32 12.16 -20.38
N PHE A 230 3.09 12.04 -19.30
CA PHE A 230 4.46 12.55 -19.19
C PHE A 230 5.43 11.46 -18.77
N GLN A 231 6.72 11.74 -18.85
CA GLN A 231 7.77 10.89 -18.30
C GLN A 231 7.88 11.08 -16.79
N ASN A 232 7.95 9.98 -16.03
CA ASN A 232 8.11 10.00 -14.57
C ASN A 232 9.57 10.15 -14.11
N GLY A 233 10.36 10.98 -14.80
CA GLY A 233 11.80 11.15 -14.53
C GLY A 233 12.54 9.81 -14.42
N LYS A 234 13.17 9.58 -13.27
CA LYS A 234 13.87 8.33 -12.91
C LYS A 234 13.03 7.38 -12.03
N ASP A 235 11.82 7.76 -11.63
CA ASP A 235 10.97 6.90 -10.81
C ASP A 235 10.31 5.83 -11.70
N PRO A 236 10.50 4.53 -11.39
CA PRO A 236 9.95 3.44 -12.19
C PRO A 236 8.45 3.17 -11.91
N THR A 237 7.80 3.95 -11.06
CA THR A 237 6.36 3.87 -10.80
C THR A 237 5.58 4.41 -11.99
N THR A 238 4.48 3.76 -12.35
CA THR A 238 3.47 4.33 -13.25
C THR A 238 2.40 5.03 -12.41
N LEU A 239 2.17 6.32 -12.64
CA LEU A 239 1.13 7.10 -11.96
C LEU A 239 0.02 7.43 -12.94
N LEU A 240 -1.21 7.04 -12.62
CA LEU A 240 -2.40 7.34 -13.39
C LEU A 240 -3.23 8.38 -12.66
N GLY A 241 -3.12 9.64 -13.11
CA GLY A 241 -3.90 10.74 -12.57
C GLY A 241 -5.33 10.81 -13.08
N GLY A 242 -6.07 11.82 -12.60
CA GLY A 242 -7.49 12.04 -12.90
C GLY A 242 -7.81 12.10 -14.41
N ILE A 243 -6.87 12.51 -15.26
CA ILE A 243 -7.05 12.52 -16.71
C ILE A 243 -7.46 11.15 -17.27
N VAL A 244 -6.84 10.06 -16.80
CA VAL A 244 -7.02 8.69 -17.33
C VAL A 244 -8.43 8.17 -17.05
N VAL A 245 -9.05 8.66 -15.98
CA VAL A 245 -10.31 8.16 -15.42
C VAL A 245 -11.49 9.14 -15.59
N ARG A 246 -11.33 10.19 -16.42
CA ARG A 246 -12.47 11.01 -16.87
C ARG A 246 -13.56 10.14 -17.50
N ASN A 247 -14.83 10.43 -17.19
CA ASN A 247 -15.99 9.64 -17.64
C ASN A 247 -15.81 8.13 -17.38
N THR A 248 -15.23 7.80 -16.23
CA THR A 248 -15.01 6.42 -15.79
C THR A 248 -15.36 6.34 -14.31
N LEU A 249 -16.32 5.49 -13.98
CA LEU A 249 -16.58 5.08 -12.61
C LEU A 249 -15.48 4.10 -12.20
N VAL A 250 -14.65 4.50 -11.25
CA VAL A 250 -13.58 3.69 -10.68
C VAL A 250 -14.03 3.23 -9.31
N THR A 251 -14.21 1.92 -9.14
CA THR A 251 -14.64 1.30 -7.88
C THR A 251 -13.46 0.59 -7.23
N TYR A 252 -13.08 1.04 -6.05
CA TYR A 252 -12.04 0.45 -5.22
C TYR A 252 -12.71 -0.55 -4.28
N ASP A 253 -12.75 -1.81 -4.68
CA ASP A 253 -13.31 -2.92 -3.91
C ASP A 253 -12.19 -3.50 -3.03
N ARG A 254 -12.08 -2.94 -1.82
CA ARG A 254 -10.98 -3.23 -0.90
C ARG A 254 -11.17 -4.59 -0.25
N GLU A 255 -12.42 -4.96 0.03
CA GLU A 255 -12.82 -6.27 0.54
C GLU A 255 -12.33 -7.41 -0.36
N ASN A 256 -12.42 -7.23 -1.68
CA ASN A 256 -12.03 -8.24 -2.67
C ASN A 256 -10.70 -7.94 -3.38
N GLU A 257 -9.91 -7.00 -2.85
CA GLU A 257 -8.57 -6.65 -3.34
C GLU A 257 -8.53 -6.37 -4.86
N LYS A 258 -9.52 -5.63 -5.39
CA LYS A 258 -9.62 -5.32 -6.82
C LYS A 258 -10.09 -3.89 -7.08
N VAL A 259 -9.74 -3.36 -8.25
CA VAL A 259 -10.27 -2.08 -8.75
C VAL A 259 -11.06 -2.35 -10.02
N GLY A 260 -12.31 -1.88 -10.03
CA GLY A 260 -13.22 -1.93 -11.16
C GLY A 260 -13.25 -0.61 -11.93
N PHE A 261 -13.42 -0.69 -13.25
CA PHE A 261 -13.54 0.45 -14.14
C PHE A 261 -14.77 0.28 -15.03
N PHE A 262 -15.62 1.30 -15.09
CA PHE A 262 -16.79 1.31 -15.95
C PHE A 262 -16.90 2.67 -16.66
N LYS A 263 -16.86 2.65 -18.00
CA LYS A 263 -17.01 3.87 -18.81
C LYS A 263 -18.45 4.37 -18.73
N THR A 264 -18.62 5.60 -18.26
CA THR A 264 -19.95 6.21 -18.07
C THR A 264 -19.85 7.73 -18.02
N ASN A 265 -20.95 8.42 -18.29
CA ASN A 265 -21.04 9.87 -18.11
C ASN A 265 -21.15 10.19 -16.61
N CYS A 266 -20.04 10.61 -16.01
CA CYS A 266 -19.98 10.87 -14.57
C CYS A 266 -20.83 12.07 -14.12
N SER A 267 -21.25 12.95 -15.04
CA SER A 267 -22.09 14.11 -14.70
C SER A 267 -23.54 13.76 -14.42
N VAL A 268 -23.99 12.57 -14.85
CA VAL A 268 -25.35 12.05 -14.63
C VAL A 268 -25.31 10.71 -13.89
N LEU A 269 -24.23 10.45 -13.16
CA LEU A 269 -24.04 9.16 -12.50
C LEU A 269 -25.13 8.88 -11.47
N TRP A 270 -25.56 9.91 -10.73
CA TRP A 270 -26.59 9.79 -9.68
C TRP A 270 -27.95 9.32 -10.21
N ASP A 271 -28.24 9.54 -11.49
CA ASP A 271 -29.48 9.06 -12.11
C ASP A 271 -29.43 7.54 -12.38
N ASN A 272 -28.24 6.95 -12.40
CA ASN A 272 -28.00 5.59 -12.92
C ASN A 272 -27.40 4.61 -11.88
N VAL A 273 -26.92 5.08 -10.73
CA VAL A 273 -26.30 4.20 -9.71
C VAL A 273 -27.31 3.84 -8.62
N HIS A 274 -27.64 2.55 -8.54
CA HIS A 274 -28.34 1.98 -7.40
C HIS A 274 -27.34 1.68 -6.28
N ILE A 275 -27.34 2.53 -5.24
CA ILE A 275 -26.51 2.35 -4.04
C ILE A 275 -27.05 1.15 -3.25
N VAL A 276 -26.17 0.22 -2.88
CA VAL A 276 -26.53 -0.90 -1.99
C VAL A 276 -26.52 -0.36 -0.56
N GLY A 277 -27.69 0.01 -0.05
CA GLY A 277 -27.84 0.39 1.35
C GLY A 277 -27.95 -0.84 2.26
N ALA A 278 -27.28 -0.80 3.41
CA ALA A 278 -27.81 -1.48 4.59
C ALA A 278 -29.20 -0.89 4.88
N ASN A 279 -30.22 -1.74 5.01
CA ASN A 279 -31.65 -1.40 5.13
C ASN A 279 -31.91 0.00 5.73
N SER A 280 -32.27 0.95 4.88
CA SER A 280 -32.91 2.20 5.31
C SER A 280 -34.25 2.32 4.61
N THR A 281 -35.31 2.14 5.39
CA THR A 281 -36.68 2.51 5.06
C THR A 281 -36.74 3.97 4.64
N LYS A 282 -37.26 4.22 3.43
CA LYS A 282 -37.66 5.55 2.93
C LYS A 282 -38.36 6.37 4.02
N PRO A 283 -37.90 7.59 4.34
CA PRO A 283 -38.76 8.58 4.98
C PRO A 283 -39.63 9.25 3.92
N SER A 284 -40.93 9.19 4.14
CA SER A 284 -41.93 9.99 3.45
C SER A 284 -41.62 11.47 3.60
N SER A 285 -41.77 12.18 2.49
CA SER A 285 -42.00 13.64 2.41
C SER A 285 -42.76 14.17 3.63
N THR A 286 -42.10 14.99 4.45
CA THR A 286 -42.79 15.94 5.33
C THR A 286 -41.97 17.21 5.52
N ARG A 287 -42.70 18.33 5.43
CA ARG A 287 -42.28 19.74 5.29
C ARG A 287 -41.32 20.29 6.35
N ASN A 288 -40.46 21.20 5.87
CA ASN A 288 -39.86 22.39 6.50
C ASN A 288 -40.01 22.54 8.02
N SER A 289 -38.85 22.61 8.70
CA SER A 289 -38.61 23.58 9.78
C SER A 289 -37.10 23.86 9.86
N THR A 290 -36.72 25.09 9.56
CA THR A 290 -35.36 25.62 9.71
C THR A 290 -35.03 25.69 11.20
N ILE A 291 -34.12 24.84 11.68
CA ILE A 291 -33.48 25.02 12.99
C ILE A 291 -32.01 25.31 12.72
N GLY A 292 -31.63 26.58 12.88
CA GLY A 292 -30.24 26.99 12.83
C GLY A 292 -29.49 26.41 14.02
N VAL A 293 -28.47 25.60 13.74
CA VAL A 293 -27.51 25.16 14.76
C VAL A 293 -26.39 26.20 14.79
N SER A 294 -26.33 26.95 15.89
CA SER A 294 -25.22 27.84 16.20
C SER A 294 -24.03 27.00 16.72
N PRO A 295 -22.75 27.37 16.45
CA PRO A 295 -21.62 26.60 16.94
C PRO A 295 -21.57 26.67 18.47
N THR A 296 -21.52 25.50 19.11
CA THR A 296 -21.35 25.41 20.56
C THR A 296 -19.88 25.63 20.90
N MET A 297 -19.59 26.60 21.78
CA MET A 297 -18.25 26.83 22.34
C MET A 297 -17.72 25.56 23.04
N ALA A 298 -16.40 25.35 22.92
CA ALA A 298 -15.69 24.23 23.54
C ALA A 298 -15.96 24.15 25.07
N PRO A 299 -16.22 22.96 25.64
CA PRO A 299 -16.32 22.81 27.08
C PRO A 299 -14.94 22.86 27.73
N THR A 300 -14.73 23.86 28.57
CA THR A 300 -13.65 23.90 29.55
C THR A 300 -14.03 22.95 30.69
N GLY A 301 -13.44 21.76 30.71
CA GLY A 301 -13.58 20.82 31.82
C GLY A 301 -13.40 19.35 31.41
N LEU A 302 -12.37 18.71 31.94
CA LEU A 302 -12.16 17.26 31.88
C LEU A 302 -13.33 16.51 32.54
N PRO A 303 -14.04 15.61 31.83
CA PRO A 303 -14.85 14.59 32.46
C PRO A 303 -14.01 13.33 32.63
N VAL A 304 -13.63 13.04 33.87
CA VAL A 304 -13.29 11.68 34.29
C VAL A 304 -14.58 10.86 34.20
N THR A 305 -14.73 10.06 33.15
CA THR A 305 -15.62 8.90 33.17
C THR A 305 -14.98 7.74 32.41
N ASP A 306 -14.63 6.73 33.19
CA ASP A 306 -14.30 5.38 32.75
C ASP A 306 -15.44 4.79 31.92
N LYS A 307 -15.26 4.71 30.59
CA LYS A 307 -15.92 3.72 29.72
C LYS A 307 -14.91 3.27 28.68
N HIS A 308 -14.36 2.08 28.90
CA HIS A 308 -13.32 1.43 28.11
C HIS A 308 -13.66 1.37 26.60
N PRO A 309 -12.89 2.04 25.73
CA PRO A 309 -12.75 1.66 24.33
C PRO A 309 -11.77 0.48 24.22
N GLY A 310 -11.93 -0.39 23.23
CA GLY A 310 -11.08 -1.57 23.03
C GLY A 310 -9.59 -1.21 23.08
N LYS A 311 -8.84 -1.91 23.95
CA LYS A 311 -7.41 -1.67 24.22
C LYS A 311 -6.59 -1.72 22.93
N PHE A 312 -6.13 -0.56 22.44
CA PHE A 312 -5.11 -0.47 21.40
C PHE A 312 -3.87 -1.22 21.88
N LYS A 313 -3.48 -2.27 21.16
CA LYS A 313 -2.28 -3.06 21.48
C LYS A 313 -1.12 -2.45 20.72
N ILE A 314 -0.05 -2.11 21.44
CA ILE A 314 1.15 -1.50 20.88
C ILE A 314 2.18 -2.60 20.63
N GLY A 315 2.60 -2.77 19.39
CA GLY A 315 3.54 -3.83 19.00
C GLY A 315 4.99 -3.39 19.13
N ILE A 316 5.32 -2.24 18.55
CA ILE A 316 6.67 -1.71 18.48
C ILE A 316 6.59 -0.19 18.62
N ILE A 317 7.55 0.42 19.33
CA ILE A 317 7.75 1.88 19.32
C ILE A 317 9.09 2.13 18.64
N THR A 318 9.12 2.95 17.59
CA THR A 318 10.36 3.32 16.88
C THR A 318 10.60 4.81 17.04
N PHE A 319 11.85 5.22 17.24
CA PHE A 319 12.22 6.62 17.37
C PHE A 319 13.60 6.90 16.80
N ASP A 320 13.74 8.12 16.29
CA ASP A 320 14.93 8.62 15.61
C ASP A 320 15.53 9.78 16.40
N MET A 321 16.85 9.75 16.58
CA MET A 321 17.59 10.79 17.28
C MET A 321 18.77 11.26 16.44
N LEU A 322 19.07 12.56 16.52
CA LEU A 322 20.32 13.13 16.06
C LEU A 322 21.24 13.33 17.26
N LEU A 323 22.46 12.79 17.19
CA LEU A 323 23.50 12.96 18.18
C LEU A 323 24.55 13.93 17.62
N GLY A 324 24.90 14.96 18.39
CA GLY A 324 25.92 15.96 18.08
C GLY A 324 27.34 15.43 18.28
N MET A 325 27.61 14.22 17.80
CA MET A 325 28.90 13.56 17.84
C MET A 325 29.19 12.87 16.50
N LYS A 326 30.47 12.71 16.17
CA LYS A 326 30.89 12.07 14.93
C LYS A 326 30.64 10.57 14.97
N TYR A 327 30.41 10.00 13.79
CA TYR A 327 30.24 8.57 13.62
C TYR A 327 31.39 7.74 14.22
N SER A 328 32.65 8.16 14.00
CA SER A 328 33.83 7.49 14.55
C SER A 328 33.83 7.41 16.08
N ASP A 329 33.25 8.43 16.72
CA ASP A 329 33.25 8.60 18.16
C ASP A 329 32.03 7.89 18.77
N PHE A 330 30.96 7.69 17.99
CA PHE A 330 29.75 6.99 18.40
C PHE A 330 29.92 5.46 18.42
N VAL A 331 30.60 4.89 17.41
CA VAL A 331 30.72 3.43 17.23
C VAL A 331 31.19 2.67 18.50
N PRO A 332 32.20 3.14 19.26
CA PRO A 332 32.65 2.46 20.48
C PRO A 332 31.60 2.45 21.61
N HIS A 333 30.73 3.45 21.66
CA HIS A 333 29.75 3.66 22.74
C HIS A 333 28.32 3.19 22.39
N MET A 334 28.12 2.66 21.18
CA MET A 334 26.80 2.22 20.69
C MET A 334 26.13 1.19 21.63
N GLY A 335 26.91 0.28 22.23
CA GLY A 335 26.38 -0.70 23.18
C GLY A 335 25.89 -0.07 24.48
N GLU A 336 26.62 0.92 24.99
CA GLU A 336 26.30 1.65 26.22
C GLU A 336 25.05 2.53 26.03
N LEU A 337 24.89 3.16 24.86
CA LEU A 337 23.73 3.99 24.56
C LEU A 337 22.41 3.21 24.69
N ARG A 338 22.40 1.95 24.24
CA ARG A 338 21.24 1.08 24.38
C ARG A 338 20.86 0.87 25.86
N ASP A 339 21.83 0.72 26.74
CA ASP A 339 21.60 0.54 28.18
C ASP A 339 21.06 1.82 28.82
N PHE A 340 21.57 3.00 28.41
CA PHE A 340 21.05 4.28 28.85
C PHE A 340 19.61 4.51 28.39
N ILE A 341 19.29 4.23 27.12
CA ILE A 341 17.93 4.33 26.61
C ILE A 341 16.98 3.43 27.40
N ALA A 342 17.39 2.20 27.69
CA ALA A 342 16.57 1.26 28.43
C ALA A 342 16.29 1.73 29.86
N HIS A 343 17.33 2.25 30.53
CA HIS A 343 17.20 2.85 31.87
C HIS A 343 16.27 4.07 31.87
N GLU A 344 16.44 4.99 30.91
CA GLU A 344 15.66 6.23 30.84
C GLU A 344 14.17 5.97 30.53
N LEU A 345 13.89 4.91 29.79
CA LEU A 345 12.53 4.54 29.39
C LEU A 345 11.88 3.49 30.31
N ASP A 346 12.53 3.12 31.41
CA ASP A 346 12.08 2.07 32.34
C ASP A 346 11.68 0.76 31.63
N VAL A 347 12.53 0.32 30.70
CA VAL A 347 12.40 -0.95 29.97
C VAL A 347 13.66 -1.80 30.09
N ASN A 348 13.55 -3.10 29.80
CA ASN A 348 14.73 -3.96 29.77
C ASN A 348 15.62 -3.61 28.57
N THR A 349 16.95 -3.64 28.73
CA THR A 349 17.92 -3.51 27.62
C THR A 349 17.59 -4.42 26.44
N SER A 350 17.11 -5.64 26.71
CA SER A 350 16.75 -6.62 25.67
C SER A 350 15.56 -6.22 24.82
N GLN A 351 14.82 -5.17 25.19
CA GLN A 351 13.70 -4.65 24.42
C GLN A 351 14.15 -3.55 23.45
N VAL A 352 15.32 -2.94 23.64
CA VAL A 352 15.79 -1.80 22.85
C VAL A 352 16.75 -2.29 21.77
N HIS A 353 16.44 -2.01 20.51
CA HIS A 353 17.23 -2.45 19.37
C HIS A 353 17.56 -1.29 18.44
N LEU A 354 18.80 -1.22 18.01
CA LEU A 354 19.23 -0.29 16.97
C LEU A 354 18.79 -0.83 15.61
N LEU A 355 18.06 -0.02 14.85
CA LEU A 355 17.58 -0.34 13.50
C LEU A 355 18.53 0.15 12.42
N ASN A 356 18.98 1.40 12.54
CA ASN A 356 19.84 2.05 11.57
C ASN A 356 20.65 3.16 12.23
N TYR A 357 21.77 3.52 11.61
CA TYR A 357 22.54 4.69 11.99
C TYR A 357 23.26 5.26 10.75
N THR A 358 23.32 6.58 10.64
CA THR A 358 24.00 7.27 9.53
C THR A 358 24.75 8.49 10.06
N GLY A 359 26.04 8.60 9.73
CA GLY A 359 26.87 9.74 10.08
C GLY A 359 26.93 10.78 8.96
N THR A 360 26.68 12.04 9.29
CA THR A 360 26.81 13.17 8.36
C THR A 360 27.60 14.30 9.05
N GLY A 361 28.87 14.47 8.69
CA GLY A 361 29.72 15.50 9.28
C GLY A 361 29.99 15.28 10.77
N ASN A 362 29.55 16.22 11.61
CA ASN A 362 29.71 16.17 13.08
C ASN A 362 28.50 15.58 13.81
N GLU A 363 27.52 15.06 13.08
CA GLU A 363 26.28 14.52 13.63
C GLU A 363 26.08 13.07 13.21
N THR A 364 25.46 12.29 14.09
CA THR A 364 25.10 10.90 13.85
C THR A 364 23.61 10.71 14.09
N ALA A 365 22.87 10.36 13.05
CA ALA A 365 21.46 9.96 13.17
C ALA A 365 21.39 8.50 13.58
N VAL A 366 20.56 8.18 14.56
CA VAL A 366 20.35 6.82 15.07
C VAL A 366 18.86 6.53 15.18
N SER A 367 18.45 5.35 14.71
CA SER A 367 17.07 4.87 14.75
C SER A 367 16.99 3.67 15.69
N TYR A 368 16.17 3.75 16.72
CA TYR A 368 15.94 2.68 17.70
C TYR A 368 14.51 2.20 17.67
N CYS A 369 14.29 0.93 18.02
CA CYS A 369 12.97 0.40 18.31
C CYS A 369 12.90 -0.32 19.65
N ILE A 370 11.69 -0.36 20.21
CA ILE A 370 11.36 -0.98 21.49
C ILE A 370 10.35 -2.10 21.22
N TYR A 371 10.74 -3.33 21.53
CA TYR A 371 9.90 -4.51 21.42
C TYR A 371 9.18 -4.85 22.75
N PRO A 372 8.13 -5.68 22.70
CA PRO A 372 7.47 -6.19 23.89
C PRO A 372 8.44 -7.01 24.76
N LYS A 373 8.15 -7.03 26.08
CA LYS A 373 8.97 -7.78 27.04
C LYS A 373 8.88 -9.29 26.80
N GLY A 374 10.03 -9.93 26.58
CA GLY A 374 10.12 -11.39 26.43
C GLY A 374 9.34 -11.90 25.22
N SER A 375 8.42 -12.85 25.45
CA SER A 375 7.56 -13.41 24.40
C SER A 375 6.20 -12.71 24.26
N ALA A 376 6.03 -11.53 24.87
CA ALA A 376 4.79 -10.78 24.78
C ALA A 376 4.50 -10.33 23.34
N TYR A 377 3.23 -10.26 22.98
CA TYR A 377 2.79 -9.80 21.64
C TYR A 377 2.62 -8.29 21.56
N TYR A 378 2.59 -7.60 22.69
CA TYR A 378 2.38 -6.16 22.76
C TYR A 378 3.03 -5.58 24.02
N ILE A 379 3.47 -4.34 23.94
CA ILE A 379 3.93 -3.53 25.06
C ILE A 379 2.73 -3.22 25.95
N SER A 380 2.91 -3.33 27.27
CA SER A 380 1.82 -3.04 28.22
C SER A 380 1.38 -1.58 28.06
N ASN A 381 0.09 -1.30 28.27
CA ASN A 381 -0.42 0.07 28.11
C ASN A 381 0.32 1.06 29.03
N THR A 382 0.57 0.66 30.27
CA THR A 382 1.34 1.46 31.24
C THR A 382 2.76 1.76 30.74
N THR A 383 3.47 0.73 30.26
CA THR A 383 4.84 0.92 29.73
C THR A 383 4.84 1.79 28.49
N ALA A 384 3.89 1.58 27.57
CA ALA A 384 3.83 2.33 26.33
C ALA A 384 3.51 3.81 26.57
N MET A 385 2.56 4.11 27.46
CA MET A 385 2.24 5.49 27.83
C MET A 385 3.41 6.16 28.53
N ASN A 386 4.10 5.47 29.45
CA ASN A 386 5.31 6.02 30.09
C ASN A 386 6.39 6.42 29.07
N ILE A 387 6.61 5.58 28.04
CA ILE A 387 7.57 5.87 26.96
C ILE A 387 7.10 7.06 26.12
N ILE A 388 5.83 7.07 25.71
CA ILE A 388 5.26 8.16 24.90
C ILE A 388 5.34 9.48 25.67
N ASP A 389 4.96 9.50 26.94
CA ASP A 389 5.02 10.68 27.80
C ASP A 389 6.46 11.17 27.98
N SER A 390 7.44 10.27 28.04
CA SER A 390 8.86 10.64 28.08
C SER A 390 9.30 11.41 26.82
N PHE A 391 8.78 11.03 25.66
CA PHE A 391 9.06 11.70 24.39
C PHE A 391 8.28 13.01 24.22
N THR A 392 7.00 13.05 24.58
CA THR A 392 6.15 14.25 24.40
C THR A 392 6.48 15.36 25.40
N GLU A 393 6.75 15.01 26.66
CA GLU A 393 7.09 15.97 27.71
C GLU A 393 8.58 16.33 27.74
N HIS A 394 9.37 15.85 26.76
CA HIS A 394 10.82 16.09 26.67
C HIS A 394 11.58 15.64 27.94
N ARG A 395 11.08 14.61 28.62
CA ARG A 395 11.72 14.05 29.82
C ARG A 395 12.84 13.07 29.50
N PHE A 396 12.97 12.68 28.24
CA PHE A 396 14.01 11.78 27.77
C PHE A 396 15.40 12.46 27.79
N THR A 397 16.28 11.98 28.68
CA THR A 397 17.64 12.50 28.84
C THR A 397 18.74 11.50 28.52
N LEU A 398 19.77 11.97 27.81
CA LEU A 398 21.00 11.20 27.56
C LEU A 398 22.19 11.81 28.29
N PRO A 399 23.18 11.00 28.70
CA PRO A 399 24.41 11.50 29.28
C PRO A 399 25.14 12.47 28.34
N GLY A 400 25.78 13.51 28.91
CA GLY A 400 26.52 14.52 28.14
C GLY A 400 27.69 13.99 27.30
N THR A 401 28.09 12.73 27.49
CA THR A 401 29.09 12.02 26.67
C THR A 401 28.66 11.84 25.21
N TYR A 402 27.37 11.91 24.91
CA TYR A 402 26.82 11.81 23.54
C TYR A 402 26.59 13.18 22.87
N GLY A 403 27.09 14.25 23.49
CA GLY A 403 26.91 15.63 23.00
C GLY A 403 25.47 16.13 23.15
N LYS A 404 25.14 17.18 22.38
CA LYS A 404 23.74 17.62 22.25
C LYS A 404 22.98 16.60 21.43
N TYR A 405 21.79 16.23 21.85
CA TYR A 405 20.94 15.32 21.08
C TYR A 405 19.57 15.95 20.84
N GLN A 406 18.90 15.48 19.80
CA GLN A 406 17.54 15.88 19.46
C GLN A 406 16.73 14.65 19.04
N LEU A 407 15.59 14.44 19.69
CA LEU A 407 14.58 13.49 19.23
C LEU A 407 13.90 14.08 17.99
N VAL A 408 14.04 13.42 16.84
CA VAL A 408 13.59 13.93 15.53
C VAL A 408 12.17 13.47 15.24
N ALA A 409 11.90 12.20 15.47
CA ALA A 409 10.62 11.58 15.19
C ALA A 409 10.44 10.34 16.06
N TRP A 410 9.19 9.98 16.34
CA TRP A 410 8.85 8.69 16.91
C TRP A 410 7.50 8.23 16.36
N LYS A 411 7.30 6.91 16.32
CA LYS A 411 6.08 6.27 15.83
C LYS A 411 5.76 5.03 16.65
N VAL A 412 4.47 4.72 16.73
CA VAL A 412 3.94 3.52 17.38
C VAL A 412 3.29 2.64 16.35
N GLU A 413 3.68 1.37 16.31
CA GLU A 413 3.20 0.39 15.33
C GLU A 413 2.43 -0.74 16.05
N PRO A 414 1.35 -1.26 15.44
CA PRO A 414 0.59 -2.37 16.02
C PRO A 414 1.41 -3.67 16.05
N PRO A 415 1.02 -4.68 16.87
CA PRO A 415 1.65 -5.99 16.88
C PRO A 415 1.75 -6.57 15.48
N LEU A 416 2.96 -6.96 15.08
CA LEU A 416 3.17 -7.70 13.85
C LEU A 416 2.25 -8.93 13.84
N LYS A 417 1.25 -8.95 12.95
CA LYS A 417 0.38 -10.12 12.75
C LYS A 417 1.28 -11.28 12.33
N ARG A 418 1.55 -12.19 13.27
CA ARG A 418 2.28 -13.42 12.99
C ARG A 418 1.42 -14.23 12.03
N SER A 419 1.77 -14.24 10.75
CA SER A 419 1.08 -15.05 9.75
C SER A 419 1.12 -16.51 10.22
N TRP A 420 -0.04 -17.05 10.58
CA TRP A 420 -0.21 -18.43 11.04
C TRP A 420 0.42 -19.44 10.08
N TRP A 421 0.55 -19.05 8.81
CA TRP A 421 1.25 -19.77 7.76
C TRP A 421 2.72 -20.09 8.07
N LYS A 422 3.48 -19.24 8.78
CA LYS A 422 4.87 -19.55 9.13
C LYS A 422 4.95 -20.67 10.16
N ILE A 423 4.04 -20.71 11.14
CA ILE A 423 4.00 -21.78 12.15
C ILE A 423 3.53 -23.09 11.50
N TYR A 424 2.52 -23.02 10.63
CA TYR A 424 2.09 -24.18 9.83
C TYR A 424 3.21 -24.70 8.92
N LEU A 425 3.99 -23.81 8.29
CA LEU A 425 5.11 -24.21 7.44
C LEU A 425 6.20 -24.93 8.24
N TRP A 426 6.59 -24.42 9.43
CA TRP A 426 7.56 -25.08 10.30
C TRP A 426 7.02 -26.41 10.87
N ALA A 427 5.73 -26.50 11.17
CA ALA A 427 5.09 -27.75 11.60
C ALA A 427 5.03 -28.78 10.47
N VAL A 428 4.73 -28.35 9.24
CA VAL A 428 4.73 -29.20 8.04
C VAL A 428 6.15 -29.65 7.70
N LEU A 429 7.14 -28.76 7.74
CA LEU A 429 8.55 -29.11 7.52
C LEU A 429 9.07 -30.06 8.61
N GLY A 430 8.69 -29.85 9.88
CA GLY A 430 8.98 -30.76 10.98
C GLY A 430 8.33 -32.13 10.79
N GLY A 431 7.08 -32.16 10.32
CA GLY A 431 6.37 -33.40 9.97
C GLY A 431 7.03 -34.17 8.82
N ILE A 432 7.47 -33.47 7.77
CA ILE A 432 8.19 -34.07 6.63
C ILE A 432 9.55 -34.62 7.08
N ALA A 433 10.29 -33.89 7.93
CA ALA A 433 11.56 -34.36 8.46
C ALA A 433 11.40 -35.60 9.34
N ALA A 434 10.38 -35.64 10.20
CA ALA A 434 10.06 -36.81 11.01
C ALA A 434 9.68 -38.03 10.14
N LEU A 435 8.88 -37.81 9.09
CA LEU A 435 8.49 -38.87 8.14
C LEU A 435 9.72 -39.42 7.40
N ALA A 436 10.63 -38.55 6.95
CA ALA A 436 11.87 -38.95 6.29
C ALA A 436 12.78 -39.76 7.21
N LEU A 437 12.90 -39.39 8.49
CA LEU A 437 13.66 -40.15 9.49
C LEU A 437 13.04 -41.53 9.78
N CYS A 438 11.71 -41.62 9.82
CA CYS A 438 11.01 -42.90 9.95
C CYS A 438 11.22 -43.81 8.74
N ILE A 439 11.21 -43.26 7.53
CA ILE A 439 11.46 -44.04 6.30
C ILE A 439 12.92 -44.52 6.26
N ALA A 440 13.88 -43.66 6.65
CA ALA A 440 15.29 -44.01 6.70
C ALA A 440 15.58 -45.09 7.75
N SER A 441 14.99 -44.99 8.95
CA SER A 441 15.15 -45.99 10.00
C SER A 441 14.50 -47.33 9.63
N PHE A 442 13.33 -47.30 8.98
CA PHE A 442 12.70 -48.50 8.45
C PHE A 442 13.51 -49.14 7.32
N GLY A 443 14.08 -48.34 6.41
CA GLY A 443 14.97 -48.82 5.36
C GLY A 443 16.24 -49.48 5.91
N LEU A 444 16.88 -48.87 6.91
CA LEU A 444 18.03 -49.45 7.60
C LEU A 444 17.68 -50.74 8.33
N TRP A 445 16.52 -50.78 9.00
CA TRP A 445 16.03 -51.98 9.67
C TRP A 445 15.74 -53.11 8.67
N TYR A 446 15.13 -52.79 7.52
CA TYR A 446 14.84 -53.74 6.46
C TYR A 446 16.11 -54.32 5.84
N LEU A 447 17.12 -53.48 5.56
CA LEU A 447 18.43 -53.92 5.07
C LEU A 447 19.17 -54.77 6.11
N TRP A 448 19.10 -54.41 7.39
CA TRP A 448 19.67 -55.21 8.48
C TRP A 448 18.99 -56.58 8.59
N ARG A 449 17.66 -56.62 8.44
CA ARG A 449 16.87 -57.86 8.45
C ARG A 449 17.18 -58.75 7.25
N GLN A 450 17.35 -58.18 6.06
CA GLN A 450 17.82 -58.93 4.88
C GLN A 450 19.25 -59.48 5.08
N ARG A 451 20.16 -58.69 5.68
CA ARG A 451 21.51 -59.18 6.01
C ARG A 451 21.50 -60.30 7.04
N GLN A 452 20.61 -60.24 8.04
CA GLN A 452 20.43 -61.34 9.00
C GLN A 452 19.92 -62.61 8.31
N GLN A 453 18.94 -62.49 7.40
CA GLN A 453 18.47 -63.63 6.61
C GLN A 453 19.56 -64.20 5.69
N ALA A 454 20.41 -63.35 5.10
CA ALA A 454 21.56 -63.78 4.31
C ALA A 454 22.64 -64.47 5.17
N MET A 455 22.89 -64.01 6.41
CA MET A 455 23.82 -64.67 7.32
C MET A 455 23.30 -66.01 7.85
N VAL A 456 21.98 -66.15 8.06
CA VAL A 456 21.36 -67.44 8.40
C VAL A 456 21.44 -68.43 7.22
N ALA A 457 21.39 -67.95 5.97
CA ALA A 457 21.61 -68.77 4.79
C ALA A 457 23.08 -69.20 4.57
N LEU A 458 24.06 -68.47 5.13
CA LEU A 458 25.49 -68.83 5.09
C LEU A 458 25.95 -69.71 6.27
N GLY A 459 25.09 -70.00 7.23
CA GLY A 459 25.40 -70.75 8.47
C GLY A 459 25.25 -72.27 8.42
N THR A 460 24.91 -72.88 7.27
CA THR A 460 24.86 -74.34 7.13
C THR A 460 26.13 -74.89 6.49
N TYR A 461 27.20 -74.99 7.28
CA TYR A 461 28.40 -75.74 6.93
C TYR A 461 28.29 -77.16 7.49
N LYS A 462 28.06 -78.16 6.61
CA LYS A 462 28.17 -79.60 6.92
C LYS A 462 29.66 -80.00 6.86
N PRO A 463 30.24 -80.66 7.87
CA PRO A 463 31.59 -81.17 7.75
C PRO A 463 31.57 -82.52 7.03
N VAL A 464 32.32 -82.64 5.92
CA VAL A 464 32.72 -83.92 5.34
C VAL A 464 34.25 -83.93 5.34
N ALA A 465 34.83 -84.64 6.29
CA ALA A 465 36.23 -85.06 6.22
C ALA A 465 36.26 -86.55 6.57
N VAL A 466 36.31 -87.35 5.50
CA VAL A 466 36.67 -88.77 5.50
C VAL A 466 38.17 -88.85 5.74
N VAL A 467 38.60 -89.71 6.67
CA VAL A 467 39.99 -90.18 6.76
C VAL A 467 39.95 -91.71 6.75
N VAL A 468 40.44 -92.28 5.66
CA VAL A 468 40.94 -93.66 5.57
C VAL A 468 42.25 -93.56 4.78
N PRO A 469 43.34 -94.13 5.32
CA PRO A 469 44.06 -95.18 4.57
C PRO A 469 44.25 -96.42 5.46
N GLU A 470 43.96 -97.64 4.99
CA GLU A 470 44.89 -98.55 4.27
C GLU A 470 46.06 -99.01 5.18
N GLN A 471 46.51 -100.27 5.31
CA GLN A 471 46.11 -101.62 4.93
C GLN A 471 47.29 -102.54 5.37
N GLU A 472 46.99 -103.68 6.02
CA GLU A 472 47.78 -104.95 6.10
C GLU A 472 49.17 -104.91 6.79
N LEU A 473 49.72 -105.93 7.47
CA LEU A 473 49.67 -107.40 7.47
C LEU A 473 50.15 -107.82 8.91
N GLN A 474 49.88 -108.97 9.55
CA GLN A 474 50.18 -110.33 9.12
C GLN A 474 49.77 -111.34 10.23
N GLU A 475 49.46 -112.58 9.83
CA GLU A 475 49.14 -113.74 10.67
C GLU A 475 50.33 -114.28 11.50
N LEU A 476 50.08 -114.59 12.78
CA LEU A 476 50.37 -115.86 13.47
C LEU A 476 49.80 -115.87 14.89
#